data_AF-A0A542KIA8-F1
#
_entry.id   AF-A0A542KIA8-F1
#
_cell.length_a   1.000
_cell.length_b   1.000
_cell.length_c   1.000
_cell.angle_alpha   90.00
_cell.angle_beta   90.00
_cell.angle_gamma   90.00
#
_symmetry.space_group_name_H-M   'P 1'
#
loop_
_entity.id
_entity.type
_entity.pdbx_description
1 polymer ?
#
loop_
_entity_poly.entity_id
_entity_poly.type
_entity_poly.pdbx_seq_one_letter_code
_entity_poly.pdbx_strand_id
1 'polypeptide(L)'
;MTERSAAPGGLALVESLVNTLDIASGADALDTEDGRARFGLTQDQVPAARELRESLRAALLAHAGHPPHTRVVPLDELLAAAPLRVTVDATDGSAALTPADGRPLLSRVAAAVAESLIAGTWLRLKACEADTCHWAYYDRSPAGRGRWCSMQVCGARAKMRRYRAR
;
A
#
# COMPACT_ATOMS: atom_id res chain seq x y z
N MET A 1 -1.58 9.76 20.71
CA MET A 1 -1.17 8.65 19.83
C MET A 1 -0.45 9.26 18.65
N THR A 2 0.87 9.17 18.54
CA THR A 2 1.53 9.69 17.32
C THR A 2 1.44 8.61 16.25
N GLU A 3 0.22 8.42 15.77
CA GLU A 3 -0.06 7.65 14.57
C GLU A 3 0.76 8.29 13.45
N ARG A 4 1.46 7.48 12.65
CA ARG A 4 2.22 8.03 11.53
C ARG A 4 1.22 8.69 10.60
N SER A 5 1.49 9.92 10.18
CA SER A 5 0.68 10.59 9.16
C SER A 5 0.63 9.72 7.91
N ALA A 6 -0.52 9.66 7.24
CA ALA A 6 -0.71 8.90 6.00
C ALA A 6 0.35 9.23 4.94
N ALA A 7 0.69 8.28 4.06
CA ALA A 7 1.59 8.51 2.93
C ALA A 7 1.16 9.72 2.07
N PRO A 8 2.11 10.45 1.47
CA PRO A 8 1.78 11.61 0.64
C PRO A 8 1.18 11.20 -0.72
N GLY A 9 0.31 12.05 -1.27
CA GLY A 9 -0.21 11.91 -2.64
C GLY A 9 -0.90 10.57 -2.90
N GLY A 10 -0.69 10.01 -4.10
CA GLY A 10 -1.25 8.72 -4.51
C GLY A 10 -0.84 7.54 -3.62
N LEU A 11 0.30 7.62 -2.91
CA LEU A 11 0.71 6.55 -1.99
C LEU A 11 -0.28 6.36 -0.83
N ALA A 12 -1.09 7.37 -0.48
CA ALA A 12 -2.16 7.22 0.51
C ALA A 12 -3.21 6.18 0.09
N LEU A 13 -3.48 6.06 -1.22
CA LEU A 13 -4.38 5.03 -1.76
C LEU A 13 -3.79 3.64 -1.56
N VAL A 14 -2.50 3.46 -1.87
CA VAL A 14 -1.78 2.20 -1.72
C VAL A 14 -1.73 1.79 -0.25
N GLU A 15 -1.35 2.72 0.64
CA GLU A 15 -1.35 2.50 2.09
C GLU A 15 -2.73 2.07 2.59
N SER A 16 -3.78 2.80 2.18
CA SER A 16 -5.16 2.52 2.59
C SER A 16 -5.63 1.13 2.13
N LEU A 17 -5.29 0.73 0.90
CA LEU A 17 -5.67 -0.57 0.35
C LEU A 17 -4.98 -1.71 1.12
N VAL A 18 -3.67 -1.61 1.34
CA VAL A 18 -2.89 -2.62 2.09
C VAL A 18 -3.40 -2.75 3.54
N ASN A 19 -3.85 -1.64 4.13
CA ASN A 19 -4.35 -1.58 5.50
C ASN A 19 -5.85 -1.89 5.64
N THR A 20 -6.50 -2.42 4.60
CA THR A 20 -7.89 -2.93 4.72
C THR A 20 -7.97 -4.22 5.53
N LEU A 21 -6.91 -5.05 5.52
CA LEU A 21 -6.83 -6.30 6.25
C LEU A 21 -6.02 -6.12 7.54
N ASP A 22 -6.64 -6.42 8.67
CA ASP A 22 -5.94 -6.73 9.90
C ASP A 22 -5.62 -8.23 9.94
N ILE A 23 -4.36 -8.58 9.67
CA ILE A 23 -3.88 -9.97 9.63
C ILE A 23 -4.07 -10.67 10.98
N ALA A 24 -3.96 -9.96 12.10
CA ALA A 24 -4.05 -10.57 13.41
C ALA A 24 -5.48 -11.02 13.76
N SER A 25 -6.49 -10.24 13.34
CA SER A 25 -7.89 -10.55 13.60
C SER A 25 -8.61 -11.22 12.43
N GLY A 26 -8.05 -11.12 11.21
CA GLY A 26 -8.70 -11.54 9.97
C GLY A 26 -9.79 -10.57 9.48
N ALA A 27 -10.02 -9.45 10.18
CA ALA A 27 -11.00 -8.46 9.78
C ALA A 27 -10.54 -7.74 8.52
N ASP A 28 -11.40 -7.75 7.48
CA ASP A 28 -11.13 -7.11 6.20
C ASP A 28 -12.20 -6.05 5.92
N ALA A 29 -11.80 -4.79 5.81
CA ALA A 29 -12.72 -3.70 5.49
C ALA A 29 -13.44 -3.93 4.14
N LEU A 30 -12.84 -4.68 3.20
CA LEU A 30 -13.47 -4.98 1.91
C LEU A 30 -14.70 -5.92 2.03
N ASP A 31 -14.91 -6.57 3.18
CA ASP A 31 -16.15 -7.31 3.45
C ASP A 31 -17.35 -6.38 3.69
N THR A 32 -17.10 -5.12 4.07
CA THR A 32 -18.13 -4.11 4.34
C THR A 32 -18.43 -3.25 3.12
N GLU A 33 -19.67 -2.76 3.01
CA GLU A 33 -20.06 -1.83 1.93
C GLU A 33 -19.26 -0.52 1.99
N ASP A 34 -19.13 0.08 3.17
CA ASP A 34 -18.35 1.30 3.39
C ASP A 34 -16.88 1.13 2.98
N GLY A 35 -16.28 0.00 3.33
CA GLY A 35 -14.90 -0.30 2.96
C GLY A 35 -14.72 -0.45 1.46
N ARG A 36 -15.67 -1.07 0.74
CA ARG A 36 -15.65 -1.12 -0.73
C ARG A 36 -15.89 0.24 -1.37
N ALA A 37 -16.84 1.02 -0.85
CA ALA A 37 -17.19 2.33 -1.36
C ALA A 37 -16.00 3.31 -1.37
N ARG A 38 -15.12 3.25 -0.36
CA ARG A 38 -13.86 4.03 -0.31
C ARG A 38 -12.96 3.82 -1.54
N PHE A 39 -13.01 2.64 -2.14
CA PHE A 39 -12.21 2.31 -3.32
C PHE A 39 -13.02 2.36 -4.62
N GLY A 40 -14.33 2.62 -4.55
CA GLY A 40 -15.23 2.55 -5.70
C GLY A 40 -15.41 1.14 -6.23
N LEU A 41 -15.39 0.14 -5.33
CA LEU A 41 -15.49 -1.28 -5.68
C LEU A 41 -16.92 -1.79 -5.56
N THR A 42 -17.32 -2.66 -6.49
CA THR A 42 -18.45 -3.56 -6.34
C THR A 42 -18.02 -4.88 -5.69
N GLN A 43 -18.98 -5.69 -5.23
CA GLN A 43 -18.68 -6.95 -4.53
C GLN A 43 -17.90 -7.96 -5.40
N ASP A 44 -18.21 -8.02 -6.69
CA ASP A 44 -17.54 -8.87 -7.68
C ASP A 44 -16.09 -8.45 -7.95
N GLN A 45 -15.70 -7.22 -7.63
CA GLN A 45 -14.34 -6.70 -7.79
C GLN A 45 -13.44 -6.96 -6.56
N VAL A 46 -14.01 -7.40 -5.44
CA VAL A 46 -13.25 -7.66 -4.19
C VAL A 46 -12.12 -8.68 -4.37
N PRO A 47 -12.29 -9.82 -5.07
CA PRO A 47 -11.20 -10.77 -5.27
C PRO A 47 -9.98 -10.15 -5.96
N ALA A 48 -10.19 -9.38 -7.04
CA ALA A 48 -9.11 -8.68 -7.74
C ALA A 48 -8.45 -7.60 -6.87
N ALA A 49 -9.25 -6.87 -6.06
CA ALA A 49 -8.71 -5.90 -5.12
C ALA A 49 -7.85 -6.53 -4.03
N ARG A 50 -8.23 -7.74 -3.55
CA ARG A 50 -7.44 -8.52 -2.58
C ARG A 50 -6.14 -9.04 -3.20
N GLU A 51 -6.16 -9.52 -4.43
CA GLU A 51 -4.95 -9.95 -5.14
C GLU A 51 -3.97 -8.78 -5.33
N LEU A 52 -4.46 -7.62 -5.76
CA LEU A 52 -3.67 -6.40 -5.86
C LEU A 52 -3.11 -6.00 -4.49
N ARG A 53 -3.93 -6.05 -3.43
CA ARG A 53 -3.52 -5.73 -2.07
C ARG A 53 -2.35 -6.59 -1.60
N GLU A 54 -2.42 -7.91 -1.78
CA GLU A 54 -1.37 -8.80 -1.30
C GLU A 54 -0.09 -8.69 -2.16
N SER A 55 -0.23 -8.45 -3.46
CA SER A 55 0.90 -8.18 -4.36
C SER A 55 1.63 -6.89 -3.99
N LEU A 56 0.87 -5.83 -3.65
CA LEU A 56 1.42 -4.61 -3.07
C LEU A 56 2.12 -4.88 -1.75
N ARG A 57 1.47 -5.61 -0.82
CA ARG A 57 2.05 -5.93 0.49
C ARG A 57 3.40 -6.65 0.35
N ALA A 58 3.51 -7.60 -0.58
CA ALA A 58 4.77 -8.28 -0.89
C ALA A 58 5.85 -7.30 -1.38
N ALA A 59 5.54 -6.39 -2.29
CA ALA A 59 6.47 -5.36 -2.74
C ALA A 59 6.92 -4.44 -1.59
N LEU A 60 5.99 -4.02 -0.73
CA LEU A 60 6.28 -3.16 0.42
C LEU A 60 7.10 -3.86 1.52
N LEU A 61 6.96 -5.19 1.68
CA LEU A 61 7.85 -6.00 2.52
C LEU A 61 9.26 -6.03 1.93
N ALA A 62 9.39 -6.21 0.62
CA ALA A 62 10.68 -6.16 -0.06
C ALA A 62 11.37 -4.79 0.08
N HIS A 63 10.63 -3.67 0.08
CA HIS A 63 11.19 -2.33 0.34
C HIS A 63 11.82 -2.21 1.74
N ALA A 64 11.37 -3.01 2.71
CA ALA A 64 11.92 -3.10 4.05
C ALA A 64 13.01 -4.19 4.20
N GLY A 65 13.32 -4.94 3.12
CA GLY A 65 14.26 -6.05 3.16
C GLY A 65 13.70 -7.32 3.78
N HIS A 66 12.38 -7.51 3.71
CA HIS A 66 11.68 -8.68 4.27
C HIS A 66 11.09 -9.55 3.15
N PRO A 67 11.07 -10.89 3.34
CA PRO A 67 10.44 -11.79 2.39
C PRO A 67 8.92 -11.55 2.34
N PRO A 68 8.25 -11.96 1.24
CA PRO A 68 6.80 -11.93 1.19
C PRO A 68 6.21 -12.89 2.23
N HIS A 69 5.10 -12.48 2.84
CA HIS A 69 4.40 -13.27 3.86
C HIS A 69 3.56 -14.44 3.28
N THR A 70 3.27 -14.40 1.98
CA THR A 70 2.54 -15.42 1.23
C THR A 70 2.95 -15.42 -0.24
N ARG A 71 2.60 -16.45 -1.00
CA ARG A 71 2.77 -16.45 -2.46
C ARG A 71 1.74 -15.53 -3.10
N VAL A 72 2.18 -14.68 -4.02
CA VAL A 72 1.35 -13.70 -4.73
C VAL A 72 1.68 -13.70 -6.21
N VAL A 73 0.77 -13.16 -7.02
CA VAL A 73 1.10 -12.72 -8.38
C VAL A 73 2.10 -11.56 -8.27
N PRO A 74 3.20 -11.55 -9.05
CA PRO A 74 4.11 -10.41 -9.06
C PRO A 74 3.36 -9.12 -9.40
N LEU A 75 3.64 -8.04 -8.66
CA LEU A 75 2.95 -6.75 -8.86
C LEU A 75 3.08 -6.23 -10.31
N ASP A 76 4.23 -6.48 -10.95
CA ASP A 76 4.48 -6.10 -12.35
C ASP A 76 3.49 -6.76 -13.33
N GLU A 77 3.15 -8.03 -13.13
CA GLU A 77 2.18 -8.73 -13.99
C GLU A 77 0.78 -8.10 -13.89
N LEU A 78 0.38 -7.66 -12.69
CA LEU A 78 -0.88 -6.94 -12.51
C LEU A 78 -0.81 -5.54 -13.14
N LEU A 79 0.29 -4.80 -12.93
CA LEU A 79 0.45 -3.45 -13.45
C LEU A 79 0.55 -3.42 -14.99
N ALA A 80 0.98 -4.51 -15.63
CA ALA A 80 0.98 -4.63 -17.09
C ALA A 80 -0.44 -4.51 -17.70
N ALA A 81 -1.50 -4.81 -16.93
CA ALA A 81 -2.89 -4.67 -17.36
C ALA A 81 -3.49 -3.27 -17.07
N ALA A 82 -2.68 -2.28 -16.67
CA ALA A 82 -3.13 -0.99 -16.18
C ALA A 82 -2.72 0.17 -17.12
N PRO A 83 -3.43 0.40 -18.25
CA PRO A 83 -3.05 1.42 -19.21
C PRO A 83 -3.19 2.83 -18.62
N LEU A 84 -2.12 3.61 -18.71
CA LEU A 84 -2.08 5.01 -18.32
C LEU A 84 -1.97 5.90 -19.57
N ARG A 85 -2.58 7.09 -19.51
CA ARG A 85 -2.40 8.14 -20.52
C ARG A 85 -1.97 9.45 -19.88
N VAL A 86 -1.25 10.27 -20.63
CA VAL A 86 -1.00 11.67 -20.26
C VAL A 86 -2.18 12.51 -20.72
N THR A 87 -2.71 13.33 -19.82
CA THR A 87 -3.72 14.35 -20.13
C THR A 87 -3.15 15.72 -19.85
N VAL A 88 -3.53 16.71 -20.66
CA VAL A 88 -3.19 18.12 -20.46
C VAL A 88 -4.50 18.89 -20.26
N ASP A 89 -4.60 19.62 -19.17
CA ASP A 89 -5.75 20.48 -18.88
C ASP A 89 -5.77 21.66 -19.86
N ALA A 90 -6.93 21.91 -20.47
CA ALA A 90 -7.06 22.93 -21.51
C ALA A 90 -7.11 24.36 -20.95
N THR A 91 -7.34 24.53 -19.65
CA THR A 91 -7.48 25.83 -19.00
C THR A 91 -6.16 26.35 -18.44
N ASP A 92 -5.35 25.49 -17.82
CA ASP A 92 -4.08 25.89 -17.20
C ASP A 92 -2.84 25.21 -17.80
N GLY A 93 -3.02 24.26 -18.72
CA GLY A 93 -1.93 23.54 -19.38
C GLY A 93 -1.23 22.51 -18.49
N SER A 94 -1.74 22.23 -17.29
CA SER A 94 -1.16 21.24 -16.39
C SER A 94 -1.27 19.82 -16.96
N ALA A 95 -0.23 19.01 -16.77
CA ALA A 95 -0.18 17.63 -17.25
C ALA A 95 -0.30 16.63 -16.10
N ALA A 96 -1.03 15.54 -16.32
CA ALA A 96 -1.20 14.46 -15.35
C ALA A 96 -1.18 13.08 -16.01
N LEU A 97 -0.69 12.08 -15.28
CA LEU A 97 -0.86 10.67 -15.59
C LEU A 97 -2.23 10.23 -15.09
N THR A 98 -3.09 9.71 -15.99
CA THR A 98 -4.45 9.29 -15.65
C THR A 98 -4.77 7.90 -16.18
N PRO A 99 -5.63 7.12 -15.48
CA PRO A 99 -6.12 5.84 -16.00
C PRO A 99 -6.84 5.99 -17.35
N ALA A 100 -6.53 5.11 -18.31
CA ALA A 100 -7.11 5.12 -19.65
C ALA A 100 -8.55 4.56 -19.72
N ASP A 101 -8.99 3.87 -18.69
CA ASP A 101 -10.09 2.91 -18.63
C ASP A 101 -11.25 3.35 -17.70
N GLY A 102 -11.41 4.65 -17.46
CA GLY A 102 -12.53 5.18 -16.65
C GLY A 102 -12.36 5.04 -15.12
N ARG A 103 -11.22 4.48 -14.67
CA ARG A 103 -10.66 4.42 -13.30
C ARG A 103 -11.02 3.21 -12.41
N PRO A 104 -10.74 1.96 -12.84
CA PRO A 104 -10.65 0.82 -11.93
C PRO A 104 -9.49 1.02 -10.93
N LEU A 105 -9.61 0.37 -9.77
CA LEU A 105 -8.66 0.49 -8.66
C LEU A 105 -7.21 0.22 -9.08
N LEU A 106 -6.99 -0.79 -9.92
CA LEU A 106 -5.67 -1.17 -10.44
C LEU A 106 -4.98 -0.01 -11.16
N SER A 107 -5.65 0.66 -12.09
CA SER A 107 -5.09 1.76 -12.86
C SER A 107 -4.85 3.02 -12.01
N ARG A 108 -5.66 3.24 -10.97
CA ARG A 108 -5.40 4.29 -9.96
C ARG A 108 -4.15 3.98 -9.14
N VAL A 109 -3.93 2.71 -8.77
CA VAL A 109 -2.70 2.26 -8.10
C VAL A 109 -1.50 2.39 -9.03
N ALA A 110 -1.63 2.01 -10.31
CA ALA A 110 -0.55 2.16 -11.30
C ALA A 110 -0.10 3.62 -11.46
N ALA A 111 -1.05 4.56 -11.54
CA ALA A 111 -0.73 5.99 -11.57
C ALA A 111 0.01 6.44 -10.30
N ALA A 112 -0.45 6.02 -9.11
CA ALA A 112 0.22 6.33 -7.84
C ALA A 112 1.65 5.77 -7.77
N VAL A 113 1.87 4.53 -8.26
CA VAL A 113 3.19 3.92 -8.35
C VAL A 113 4.09 4.73 -9.29
N ALA A 114 3.62 5.05 -10.50
CA ALA A 114 4.37 5.82 -11.49
C ALA A 114 4.77 7.22 -10.98
N GLU A 115 3.82 7.96 -10.39
CA GLU A 115 4.09 9.27 -9.79
C GLU A 115 5.12 9.19 -8.66
N SER A 116 4.99 8.18 -7.78
CA SER A 116 5.93 7.99 -6.66
C SER A 116 7.32 7.55 -7.10
N LEU A 117 7.42 6.81 -8.21
CA LEU A 117 8.68 6.42 -8.83
C LEU A 117 9.42 7.66 -9.32
N ILE A 118 8.74 8.53 -10.07
CA ILE A 118 9.30 9.78 -10.59
C ILE A 118 9.71 10.71 -9.43
N ALA A 119 8.89 10.78 -8.38
CA ALA A 119 9.18 11.57 -7.19
C ALA A 119 10.28 10.97 -6.28
N GLY A 120 10.78 9.76 -6.56
CA GLY A 120 11.75 9.07 -5.71
C GLY A 120 11.21 8.65 -4.34
N THR A 121 9.89 8.56 -4.18
CA THR A 121 9.21 8.26 -2.90
C THR A 121 8.68 6.84 -2.81
N TRP A 122 8.64 6.08 -3.91
CA TRP A 122 8.13 4.70 -3.95
C TRP A 122 8.72 3.80 -2.85
N LEU A 123 10.05 3.75 -2.75
CA LEU A 123 10.77 2.91 -1.77
C LEU A 123 10.59 3.36 -0.31
N ARG A 124 9.98 4.52 -0.07
CA ARG A 124 9.63 4.97 1.29
C ARG A 124 8.32 4.36 1.78
N LEU A 125 7.41 3.92 0.90
CA LEU A 125 6.26 3.14 1.35
C LEU A 125 6.74 1.73 1.71
N LYS A 126 6.40 1.22 2.88
CA LYS A 126 6.90 -0.06 3.39
C LYS A 126 5.81 -0.80 4.15
N ALA A 127 5.97 -2.10 4.33
CA ALA A 127 5.12 -2.90 5.21
C ALA A 127 5.81 -3.19 6.54
N CYS A 128 5.01 -3.28 7.61
CA CYS A 128 5.49 -3.60 8.96
C CYS A 128 6.15 -4.99 8.99
N GLU A 129 7.33 -5.10 9.61
CA GLU A 129 8.05 -6.37 9.73
C GLU A 129 7.34 -7.39 10.64
N ALA A 130 6.46 -6.94 11.54
CA ALA A 130 5.77 -7.86 12.43
C ALA A 130 4.89 -8.83 11.61
N ASP A 131 5.20 -10.12 11.76
CA ASP A 131 4.53 -11.31 11.22
C ASP A 131 3.00 -11.26 11.26
N THR A 132 2.43 -10.68 12.31
CA THR A 132 0.97 -10.57 12.48
C THR A 132 0.40 -9.22 12.08
N CYS A 133 1.18 -8.32 11.48
CA CYS A 133 0.74 -6.96 11.17
C CYS A 133 0.82 -6.65 9.69
N HIS A 134 2.04 -6.57 9.13
CA HIS A 134 2.30 -6.16 7.74
C HIS A 134 1.51 -4.96 7.21
N TRP A 135 1.09 -4.05 8.10
CA TRP A 135 0.47 -2.78 7.69
C TRP A 135 1.47 -1.93 6.93
N ALA A 136 1.01 -1.34 5.84
CA ALA A 136 1.73 -0.32 5.10
C ALA A 136 1.92 0.94 5.95
N TYR A 137 3.06 1.60 5.76
CA TYR A 137 3.39 2.89 6.33
C TYR A 137 4.38 3.61 5.43
N TYR A 138 4.36 4.95 5.46
CA TYR A 138 5.40 5.74 4.82
C TYR A 138 6.56 6.03 5.77
N ASP A 139 7.76 5.60 5.40
CA ASP A 139 8.98 5.78 6.16
C ASP A 139 9.48 7.23 6.05
N ARG A 140 9.25 7.99 7.13
CA ARG A 140 9.74 9.37 7.29
C ARG A 140 11.06 9.45 8.04
N SER A 141 11.67 8.32 8.39
CA SER A 141 12.99 8.36 9.02
C SER A 141 14.00 9.00 8.05
N PRO A 142 14.97 9.79 8.55
CA PRO A 142 16.00 10.39 7.72
C PRO A 142 16.77 9.35 6.90
N ALA A 143 17.12 8.23 7.53
CA ALA A 143 17.89 7.16 6.90
C ALA A 143 17.04 6.17 6.07
N GLY A 144 15.71 6.28 6.05
CA GLY A 144 14.84 5.32 5.37
C GLY A 144 15.00 3.89 5.90
N ARG A 145 15.17 3.72 7.22
CA ARG A 145 15.39 2.42 7.90
C ARG A 145 14.28 2.07 8.88
N GLY A 146 13.10 2.66 8.73
CA GLY A 146 11.90 2.24 9.45
C GLY A 146 11.62 0.76 9.20
N ARG A 147 11.18 0.07 10.26
CA ARG A 147 10.81 -1.37 10.25
C ARG A 147 9.37 -1.64 10.72
N TRP A 148 8.82 -0.74 11.52
CA TRP A 148 7.52 -0.91 12.18
C TRP A 148 6.55 0.17 11.73
N CYS A 149 5.28 -0.16 11.50
CA CYS A 149 4.22 0.84 11.24
C CYS A 149 4.03 1.79 12.42
N SER A 150 4.16 1.28 13.65
CA SER A 150 4.12 2.04 14.90
C SER A 150 5.22 1.57 15.83
N MET A 151 6.04 2.50 16.31
CA MET A 151 7.07 2.20 17.30
C MET A 151 6.47 1.86 18.67
N GLN A 152 5.34 2.48 19.02
CA GLN A 152 4.65 2.27 20.30
C GLN A 152 3.93 0.92 20.36
N VAL A 153 3.45 0.40 19.23
CA VAL A 153 2.73 -0.88 19.17
C VAL A 153 3.65 -2.00 18.69
N CYS A 154 3.98 -2.02 17.40
CA CYS A 154 4.76 -3.10 16.80
C CYS A 154 6.22 -3.09 17.27
N GLY A 155 6.83 -1.91 17.39
CA GLY A 155 8.19 -1.77 17.93
C GLY A 155 8.30 -2.23 19.39
N ALA A 156 7.33 -1.87 20.24
CA ALA A 156 7.27 -2.31 21.62
C ALA A 156 7.04 -3.83 21.74
N ARG A 157 6.10 -4.38 20.97
CA ARG A 157 5.86 -5.84 20.90
C ARG A 157 7.12 -6.61 20.50
N ALA A 158 7.85 -6.13 19.49
CA ALA A 158 9.11 -6.73 19.06
C ALA A 158 10.19 -6.67 20.16
N LYS A 159 10.31 -5.55 20.88
CA LYS A 159 11.24 -5.41 22.02
C LYS A 159 10.89 -6.40 23.14
N MET A 160 9.61 -6.52 23.50
CA MET A 160 9.17 -7.44 24.55
C MET A 160 9.40 -8.91 24.19
N ARG A 161 9.17 -9.31 22.93
CA ARG A 161 9.50 -10.67 22.45
C ARG A 161 10.98 -10.99 22.60
N ARG A 162 11.87 -10.06 22.22
CA ARG A 162 13.32 -10.23 22.37
C ARG A 162 13.77 -10.30 23.83
N TYR A 163 13.14 -9.55 24.73
CA TYR A 163 13.44 -9.62 26.16
C TYR A 163 13.04 -10.98 26.77
N ARG A 164 11.87 -11.51 26.40
CA ARG A 164 11.39 -12.83 26.90
C ARG A 164 12.15 -14.03 26.33
N ALA A 165 12.82 -13.86 25.20
CA ALA A 165 13.64 -14.90 24.57
C ALA A 165 15.10 -14.92 25.08
N ARG A 166 15.45 -14.01 26.00
CA ARG A 166 16.72 -13.98 26.73
C ARG A 166 16.50 -14.55 28.12
#